data_AF-A0A522LMI5-F1
#
_entry.id   AF-A0A522LMI5-F1
#
_cell.length_a   1.000
_cell.length_b   1.000
_cell.length_c   1.000
_cell.angle_alpha   90.00
_cell.angle_beta   90.00
_cell.angle_gamma   90.00
#
_symmetry.space_group_name_H-M   'P 1'
#
loop_
_entity.id
_entity.type
_entity.pdbx_description
1 polymer ?
#
loop_
_entity_poly.entity_id
_entity_poly.type
_entity_poly.pdbx_seq_one_letter_code
_entity_poly.pdbx_strand_id
1 'polypeptide(L)'
;MMIKKMDKTVIGAFVVGAVCLLVTAILIFGSGNFFTQSDKYVIYFNGSVKGLSVGAPVIFRGVKIGNVASIGLVYDRDTKEVLIPVVVDVELARVAGMPDPVGYPDYPAWVKQGLRAKLEIQSFITGQLMLAFDFYPDKPQKLYGLKGYPELPALPISPDIFEVMDDIPIKEITVNLEQAVEGINRLVNSKGIFELDRTLRDVTHSARSFSLLLEYLEQHPEALLKGKSNYKGE
;
A
#
# COMPACT_ATOMS: atom_id res chain seq x y z
N MET A 1 -48.00 25.56 48.29
CA MET A 1 -47.00 25.13 47.29
C MET A 1 -47.67 25.18 45.92
N MET A 2 -47.56 26.30 45.20
CA MET A 2 -48.20 26.46 43.88
C MET A 2 -47.34 25.80 42.80
N ILE A 3 -47.90 24.79 42.13
CA ILE A 3 -47.27 24.15 40.97
C ILE A 3 -47.43 25.11 39.79
N LYS A 4 -46.34 25.80 39.43
CA LYS A 4 -46.28 26.67 38.25
C LYS A 4 -46.58 25.81 37.02
N LYS A 5 -47.72 26.04 36.35
CA LYS A 5 -48.08 25.35 35.10
C LYS A 5 -46.96 25.58 34.08
N MET A 6 -46.32 24.49 33.68
CA MET A 6 -45.24 24.53 32.69
C MET A 6 -45.82 24.93 31.34
N ASP A 7 -45.33 26.05 30.80
CA ASP A 7 -45.79 26.59 29.53
C ASP A 7 -45.28 25.72 28.38
N LYS A 8 -46.21 25.14 27.60
CA LYS A 8 -45.91 24.22 26.50
C LYS A 8 -45.08 24.90 25.41
N THR A 9 -45.13 26.22 25.32
CA THR A 9 -44.35 27.04 24.37
C THR A 9 -42.85 26.99 24.67
N VAL A 10 -42.47 26.94 25.95
CA VAL A 10 -41.06 26.88 26.38
C VAL A 10 -40.45 25.54 25.99
N ILE A 11 -41.22 24.45 26.12
CA ILE A 11 -40.79 23.11 25.70
C ILE A 11 -40.63 23.06 24.17
N GLY A 12 -41.58 23.61 23.43
CA GLY A 12 -41.51 23.69 21.97
C GLY A 12 -40.29 24.48 21.48
N ALA A 13 -40.03 25.65 22.06
CA ALA A 13 -38.87 26.47 21.71
C ALA A 13 -37.53 25.75 22.00
N PHE A 14 -37.43 25.02 23.11
CA PHE A 14 -36.24 24.25 23.46
C PHE A 14 -35.97 23.12 22.45
N VAL A 15 -37.00 22.37 22.06
CA VAL A 15 -36.87 21.28 21.09
C VAL A 15 -36.45 21.80 19.73
N VAL A 16 -37.07 22.88 19.25
CA VAL A 16 -36.69 23.51 17.98
C VAL A 16 -35.25 24.03 18.04
N GLY A 17 -34.86 24.66 19.14
CA GLY A 17 -33.48 25.11 19.36
C GLY A 17 -32.48 23.95 19.33
N ALA A 18 -32.78 22.84 20.01
CA ALA A 18 -31.92 21.65 20.04
C ALA A 18 -31.78 21.00 18.66
N VAL A 19 -32.86 20.92 17.88
CA VAL A 19 -32.84 20.39 16.51
C VAL A 19 -32.03 21.31 15.59
N CYS A 20 -32.23 22.63 15.67
CA CYS A 20 -31.43 23.59 14.89
C CYS A 20 -29.93 23.49 15.23
N LEU A 21 -29.59 23.39 16.52
CA LEU A 21 -28.21 23.23 16.96
C LEU A 21 -27.62 21.92 16.44
N LEU A 22 -28.36 20.82 16.52
CA LEU A 22 -27.93 19.51 16.01
C LEU A 22 -27.71 19.54 14.49
N VAL A 23 -28.63 20.13 13.73
CA VAL A 23 -28.46 20.29 12.27
C VAL A 23 -27.24 21.15 11.96
N THR A 24 -27.06 22.26 12.69
CA THR A 24 -25.90 23.15 12.53
C THR A 24 -24.60 22.41 12.85
N ALA A 25 -24.57 21.60 13.90
CA ALA A 25 -23.43 20.75 14.23
C ALA A 25 -23.19 19.71 13.13
N ILE A 26 -24.21 19.03 12.61
CA ILE A 26 -24.04 18.08 11.51
C ILE A 26 -23.56 18.78 10.23
N LEU A 27 -23.98 20.00 9.93
CA LEU A 27 -23.50 20.73 8.76
C LEU A 27 -22.04 21.18 8.93
N ILE A 28 -21.68 21.70 10.10
CA ILE A 28 -20.31 22.11 10.40
C ILE A 28 -19.39 20.89 10.45
N PHE A 29 -19.78 19.84 11.20
CA PHE A 29 -18.95 18.65 11.42
C PHE A 29 -19.04 17.59 10.31
N GLY A 30 -20.15 17.50 9.60
CA GLY A 30 -20.35 16.58 8.48
C GLY A 30 -19.74 17.07 7.17
N SER A 31 -19.33 18.34 7.08
CA SER A 31 -18.59 18.88 5.93
C SER A 31 -17.16 18.34 5.83
N GLY A 32 -16.64 17.65 6.86
CA GLY A 32 -15.34 16.99 6.84
C GLY A 32 -14.13 17.92 6.74
N ASN A 33 -14.33 19.24 6.81
CA ASN A 33 -13.32 20.23 6.46
C ASN A 33 -12.52 20.80 7.65
N PHE A 34 -12.40 20.05 8.76
CA PHE A 34 -11.54 20.45 9.88
C PHE A 34 -10.06 20.18 9.59
N PHE A 35 -9.53 21.05 8.73
CA PHE A 35 -8.25 21.73 8.89
C PHE A 35 -7.03 20.85 9.26
N THR A 36 -6.67 19.95 8.36
CA THR A 36 -5.26 19.68 8.06
C THR A 36 -4.88 20.50 6.82
N GLN A 37 -3.83 21.31 6.90
CA GLN A 37 -3.20 21.91 5.71
C GLN A 37 -2.50 20.77 4.96
N SER A 38 -3.26 20.06 4.13
CA SER A 38 -2.75 18.99 3.29
C SER A 38 -2.42 19.56 1.91
N ASP A 39 -1.16 19.47 1.53
CA ASP A 39 -0.74 19.86 0.19
C ASP A 39 -1.13 18.78 -0.81
N LYS A 40 -1.61 19.22 -1.97
CA LYS A 40 -2.03 18.32 -3.04
C LYS A 40 -0.94 18.20 -4.10
N TYR A 41 -0.59 16.97 -4.45
CA TYR A 41 0.32 16.66 -5.54
C TYR A 41 -0.34 15.72 -6.53
N VAL A 42 0.05 15.81 -7.80
CA VAL A 42 -0.40 14.89 -8.84
C VAL A 42 0.76 14.04 -9.33
N ILE A 43 0.48 12.76 -9.54
CA ILE A 43 1.44 11.78 -10.05
C ILE A 43 0.81 11.12 -11.25
N TYR A 44 1.51 11.12 -12.38
CA TYR A 44 1.03 10.51 -13.61
C TYR A 44 1.67 9.15 -13.81
N PHE A 45 0.82 8.13 -13.89
CA PHE A 45 1.23 6.78 -14.29
C PHE A 45 0.83 6.51 -15.73
N ASN A 46 1.69 5.82 -16.48
CA ASN A 46 1.46 5.40 -17.87
C ASN A 46 1.16 3.89 -17.98
N GLY A 47 0.91 3.22 -16.85
CA GLY A 47 0.60 1.80 -16.74
C GLY A 47 -0.54 1.55 -15.76
N SER A 48 -0.90 0.29 -15.57
CA SER A 48 -2.02 -0.10 -14.71
C SER A 48 -1.77 0.27 -13.25
N VAL A 49 -2.71 1.00 -12.65
CA VAL A 49 -2.77 1.25 -11.20
C VAL A 49 -3.69 0.25 -10.47
N LYS A 50 -3.97 -0.91 -11.08
CA LYS A 50 -4.85 -1.94 -10.51
C LYS A 50 -4.38 -2.29 -9.08
N GLY A 51 -5.32 -2.28 -8.14
CA GLY A 51 -5.03 -2.51 -6.72
C GLY A 51 -4.85 -1.22 -5.91
N LEU A 52 -4.62 -0.07 -6.57
CA LEU A 52 -4.65 1.24 -5.91
C LEU A 52 -6.10 1.75 -5.79
N SER A 53 -6.47 2.26 -4.62
CA SER A 53 -7.80 2.83 -4.36
C SER A 53 -7.72 4.23 -3.77
N VAL A 54 -8.80 5.00 -3.91
CA VAL A 54 -8.97 6.25 -3.15
C VAL A 54 -8.92 5.92 -1.66
N GLY A 55 -8.19 6.74 -0.90
CA GLY A 55 -7.88 6.50 0.51
C GLY A 55 -6.67 5.58 0.76
N ALA A 56 -6.05 5.01 -0.28
CA ALA A 56 -4.81 4.25 -0.11
C ALA A 56 -3.73 5.12 0.54
N PRO A 57 -2.93 4.55 1.46
CA PRO A 57 -1.95 5.33 2.20
C PRO A 57 -0.83 5.81 1.28
N VAL A 58 -0.37 7.03 1.52
CA VAL A 58 0.87 7.56 0.95
C VAL A 58 1.92 7.46 2.04
N ILE A 59 2.99 6.72 1.77
CA ILE A 59 4.08 6.50 2.71
C ILE A 59 5.37 7.14 2.22
N PHE A 60 6.19 7.60 3.16
CA PHE A 60 7.56 8.00 2.90
C PHE A 60 8.45 7.26 3.88
N ARG A 61 9.35 6.41 3.36
CA ARG A 61 10.25 5.57 4.17
C ARG A 61 9.54 4.83 5.32
N GLY A 62 8.36 4.27 5.04
CA GLY A 62 7.55 3.51 5.99
C GLY A 62 6.62 4.33 6.91
N VAL A 63 6.70 5.66 6.88
CA VAL A 63 5.80 6.53 7.65
C VAL A 63 4.66 7.01 6.77
N LYS A 64 3.42 6.83 7.23
CA LYS A 64 2.24 7.37 6.54
C LYS A 64 2.26 8.89 6.62
N ILE A 65 2.33 9.53 5.46
CA ILE A 65 2.37 10.99 5.29
C ILE A 65 1.12 11.54 4.60
N GLY A 66 0.21 10.68 4.14
CA GLY A 66 -0.96 11.15 3.42
C GLY A 66 -1.85 10.03 2.91
N ASN A 67 -2.75 10.37 1.98
CA ASN A 67 -3.68 9.45 1.34
C ASN A 67 -3.90 9.83 -0.13
N VAL A 68 -4.27 8.82 -0.93
CA VAL A 68 -4.75 9.04 -2.31
C VAL A 68 -6.11 9.74 -2.25
N ALA A 69 -6.20 10.94 -2.82
CA ALA A 69 -7.40 11.76 -2.85
C ALA A 69 -8.31 11.43 -4.04
N SER A 70 -7.73 11.19 -5.21
CA SER A 70 -8.50 10.79 -6.41
C SER A 70 -7.63 10.07 -7.44
N ILE A 71 -8.27 9.25 -8.27
CA ILE A 71 -7.66 8.53 -9.39
C ILE A 71 -8.49 8.86 -10.63
N GLY A 72 -7.86 9.38 -11.68
CA GLY A 72 -8.50 9.75 -12.93
C GLY A 72 -7.90 9.03 -14.13
N LEU A 73 -8.44 9.33 -15.31
CA LEU A 73 -7.93 8.86 -16.60
C LEU A 73 -7.95 10.03 -17.57
N VAL A 74 -6.79 10.39 -18.11
CA VAL A 74 -6.62 11.51 -19.03
C VAL A 74 -5.93 11.01 -20.28
N TYR A 75 -6.49 11.38 -21.43
CA TYR A 75 -5.81 11.20 -22.71
C TYR A 75 -5.06 12.49 -23.04
N ASP A 76 -3.73 12.43 -23.02
CA ASP A 76 -2.89 13.55 -23.42
C ASP A 76 -2.83 13.59 -24.96
N ARG A 77 -3.31 14.69 -25.53
CA ARG A 77 -3.39 14.87 -26.99
C ARG A 77 -2.03 15.16 -27.62
N ASP A 78 -1.09 15.69 -26.85
CA ASP A 78 0.23 16.08 -27.36
C ASP A 78 1.14 14.87 -27.44
N THR A 79 1.19 14.06 -26.39
CA THR A 79 1.99 12.83 -26.34
C THR A 79 1.25 11.61 -26.92
N LYS A 80 -0.07 11.70 -27.13
CA LYS A 80 -0.96 10.58 -27.49
C LYS A 80 -0.94 9.43 -26.47
N GLU A 81 -0.55 9.73 -25.23
CA GLU A 81 -0.49 8.76 -24.14
C GLU A 81 -1.77 8.78 -23.32
N VAL A 82 -2.19 7.62 -22.84
CA VAL A 82 -3.24 7.50 -21.82
C VAL A 82 -2.54 7.52 -20.47
N LEU A 83 -2.83 8.54 -19.67
CA LEU A 83 -2.23 8.77 -18.37
C LEU A 83 -3.26 8.62 -17.27
N ILE A 84 -2.81 8.11 -16.14
CA ILE A 84 -3.61 7.94 -14.94
C ILE A 84 -3.12 8.96 -13.91
N PRO A 85 -3.75 10.16 -13.83
CA PRO A 85 -3.47 11.10 -12.75
C PRO A 85 -3.95 10.52 -11.42
N VAL A 86 -3.03 10.40 -10.48
CA VAL A 86 -3.31 10.09 -9.08
C VAL A 86 -3.02 11.34 -8.27
N VAL A 87 -4.06 11.92 -7.68
CA VAL A 87 -3.94 13.08 -6.79
C VAL A 87 -3.81 12.56 -5.37
N VAL A 88 -2.86 13.10 -4.62
CA VAL A 88 -2.61 12.77 -3.22
C VAL A 88 -2.72 13.99 -2.34
N ASP A 89 -3.20 13.77 -1.12
CA ASP A 89 -3.19 14.75 -0.05
C ASP A 89 -2.10 14.35 0.93
N VAL A 90 -1.13 15.24 1.16
CA VAL A 90 0.05 14.97 1.98
C VAL A 90 0.09 15.92 3.18
N GLU A 91 0.07 15.35 4.37
CA GLU A 91 0.05 16.01 5.66
C GLU A 91 1.49 16.21 6.15
N LEU A 92 2.12 17.29 5.70
CA LEU A 92 3.56 17.52 5.90
C LEU A 92 3.94 17.99 7.32
N ALA A 93 2.95 18.35 8.14
CA ALA A 93 3.12 18.89 9.50
C ALA A 93 3.68 17.91 10.55
N ARG A 94 4.10 16.69 10.18
CA ARG A 94 4.50 15.64 11.13
C ARG A 94 5.95 15.16 11.02
N VAL A 95 6.77 15.75 10.16
CA VAL A 95 8.20 15.39 10.07
C VAL A 95 9.05 16.34 10.91
N ALA A 96 9.28 15.98 12.17
CA ALA A 96 10.14 16.74 13.07
C ALA A 96 11.57 16.83 12.50
N GLY A 97 12.09 18.05 12.32
CA GLY A 97 13.43 18.31 11.79
C GLY A 97 13.54 18.48 10.27
N MET A 98 12.43 18.37 9.52
CA MET A 98 12.36 18.90 8.16
C MET A 98 11.93 20.37 8.22
N PRO A 99 12.56 21.28 7.45
CA PRO A 99 12.07 22.65 7.29
C PRO A 99 10.60 22.63 6.84
N ASP A 100 9.79 23.48 7.47
CA ASP A 100 8.36 23.68 7.18
C ASP A 100 8.07 23.57 5.68
N PRO A 101 7.27 22.60 5.24
CA PRO A 101 7.07 22.42 3.81
C PRO A 101 6.16 23.45 3.14
N VAL A 102 5.49 24.30 3.93
CA VAL A 102 4.57 25.33 3.42
C VAL A 102 5.09 26.74 3.69
N GLY A 103 6.40 26.88 3.50
CA GLY A 103 7.08 28.13 3.19
C GLY A 103 8.29 27.77 2.34
N TYR A 104 8.05 27.45 1.05
CA TYR A 104 9.05 26.96 0.09
C TYR A 104 10.48 27.44 0.36
N PRO A 105 11.47 26.54 0.17
CA PRO A 105 12.16 26.68 -1.10
C PRO A 105 12.55 25.40 -1.83
N ASP A 106 12.06 24.17 -1.57
CA ASP A 106 12.70 23.05 -2.27
C ASP A 106 11.97 21.75 -2.61
N TYR A 107 10.64 21.75 -2.79
CA TYR A 107 10.04 20.63 -3.55
C TYR A 107 10.71 20.43 -4.93
N PRO A 108 11.03 21.51 -5.69
CA PRO A 108 11.87 21.41 -6.87
C PRO A 108 13.26 20.83 -6.60
N ALA A 109 13.98 21.14 -5.50
CA ALA A 109 15.20 20.39 -5.24
C ALA A 109 14.96 18.97 -4.79
N TRP A 110 13.89 18.63 -4.07
CA TRP A 110 13.64 17.24 -3.71
C TRP A 110 13.40 16.42 -4.97
N VAL A 111 12.62 16.95 -5.92
CA VAL A 111 12.47 16.36 -7.24
C VAL A 111 13.82 16.27 -7.98
N LYS A 112 14.67 17.32 -7.93
CA LYS A 112 16.04 17.29 -8.49
C LYS A 112 16.98 16.31 -7.78
N GLN A 113 16.81 16.11 -6.47
CA GLN A 113 17.53 15.15 -5.63
C GLN A 113 17.03 13.71 -5.85
N GLY A 114 16.00 13.54 -6.67
CA GLY A 114 15.48 12.25 -7.07
C GLY A 114 14.21 11.82 -6.35
N LEU A 115 13.46 12.71 -5.71
CA LEU A 115 12.16 12.33 -5.12
C LEU A 115 11.27 11.74 -6.23
N ARG A 116 10.82 10.50 -6.03
CA ARG A 116 9.90 9.81 -6.93
C ARG A 116 8.80 9.12 -6.14
N ALA A 117 7.66 8.96 -6.79
CA ALA A 117 6.61 8.08 -6.34
C ALA A 117 6.71 6.73 -7.04
N LYS A 118 6.41 5.65 -6.32
CA LYS A 118 6.21 4.31 -6.88
C LYS A 118 4.99 3.66 -6.26
N LEU A 119 4.41 2.72 -6.99
CA LEU A 119 3.40 1.83 -6.46
C LEU A 119 4.08 0.66 -5.76
N GLU A 120 3.61 0.32 -4.57
CA GLU A 120 4.06 -0.84 -3.81
C GLU A 120 2.87 -1.64 -3.31
N ILE A 121 3.06 -2.94 -3.12
CA ILE A 121 2.02 -3.79 -2.52
C ILE A 121 1.88 -3.41 -1.04
N GLN A 122 0.67 -3.01 -0.65
CA GLN A 122 0.29 -2.88 0.75
C GLN A 122 -0.07 -4.22 1.36
N SER A 123 -0.76 -5.06 0.60
CA SER A 123 -1.24 -6.35 1.06
C SER A 123 -1.23 -7.34 -0.09
N PHE A 124 -0.39 -8.37 0.06
CA PHE A 124 -0.34 -9.49 -0.87
C PHE A 124 -1.65 -10.29 -0.88
N ILE A 125 -2.34 -10.36 0.25
CA ILE A 125 -3.59 -11.13 0.40
C ILE A 125 -4.72 -10.49 -0.41
N THR A 126 -4.83 -9.16 -0.36
CA THR A 126 -5.92 -8.42 -1.02
C THR A 126 -5.51 -7.84 -2.36
N GLY A 127 -4.22 -7.91 -2.73
CA GLY A 127 -3.67 -7.26 -3.92
C GLY A 127 -3.75 -5.73 -3.88
N GLN A 128 -3.93 -5.15 -2.69
CA GLN A 128 -4.01 -3.70 -2.53
C GLN A 128 -2.63 -3.06 -2.65
N LEU A 129 -2.58 -1.94 -3.37
CA LEU A 129 -1.40 -1.12 -3.53
C LEU A 129 -1.45 0.09 -2.61
N MET A 130 -0.28 0.54 -2.21
CA MET A 130 -0.03 1.85 -1.64
C MET A 130 0.91 2.65 -2.52
N LEU A 131 1.03 3.93 -2.21
CA LEU A 131 1.93 4.84 -2.88
C LEU A 131 3.12 5.14 -1.97
N ALA A 132 4.32 4.88 -2.44
CA ALA A 132 5.54 5.11 -1.69
C ALA A 132 6.40 6.19 -2.33
N PHE A 133 6.85 7.13 -1.51
CA PHE A 133 7.77 8.19 -1.88
C PHE A 133 9.17 7.88 -1.34
N ASP A 134 10.18 7.99 -2.21
CA ASP A 134 11.59 7.89 -1.81
C ASP A 134 12.50 8.61 -2.82
N PHE A 135 13.79 8.69 -2.50
CA PHE A 135 14.80 9.33 -3.34
C PHE A 135 15.53 8.32 -4.24
N TYR A 136 15.47 8.59 -5.54
CA TYR A 136 16.10 7.84 -6.63
C TYR A 136 16.86 8.81 -7.55
N PRO A 137 18.05 9.29 -7.14
CA PRO A 137 18.81 10.29 -7.88
C PRO A 137 19.19 9.83 -9.30
N ASP A 138 19.41 8.53 -9.50
CA ASP A 138 19.88 7.97 -10.77
C ASP A 138 18.74 7.53 -11.71
N LYS A 139 17.47 7.75 -11.33
CA LYS A 139 16.31 7.32 -12.13
C LYS A 139 15.76 8.46 -12.98
N PRO A 140 15.38 8.17 -14.25
CA PRO A 140 14.91 9.18 -15.18
C PRO A 140 13.67 9.90 -14.63
N GLN A 141 13.57 11.18 -14.95
CA GLN A 141 12.44 12.03 -14.61
C GLN A 141 11.63 12.30 -15.88
N LYS A 142 10.38 11.83 -15.91
CA LYS A 142 9.39 12.26 -16.91
C LYS A 142 8.34 13.10 -16.18
N LEU A 143 8.21 14.35 -16.60
CA LEU A 143 7.12 15.23 -16.18
C LEU A 143 6.21 15.46 -17.38
N TYR A 144 4.90 15.44 -17.15
CA TYR A 144 3.87 15.64 -18.16
C TYR A 144 3.38 17.09 -18.22
N GLY A 145 3.62 17.88 -17.16
CA GLY A 145 3.37 19.33 -17.15
C GLY A 145 1.90 19.71 -17.33
N LEU A 146 0.98 18.79 -17.04
CA LEU A 146 -0.45 19.02 -17.16
C LEU A 146 -0.93 20.02 -16.10
N LYS A 147 -1.81 20.95 -16.50
CA LYS A 147 -2.28 22.03 -15.62
C LYS A 147 -3.02 21.49 -14.39
N GLY A 148 -2.71 22.01 -13.20
CA GLY A 148 -3.39 21.66 -11.96
C GLY A 148 -2.47 21.76 -10.73
N TYR A 149 -2.22 20.62 -10.11
CA TYR A 149 -1.36 20.49 -8.93
C TYR A 149 0.13 20.35 -9.30
N PRO A 150 1.07 20.62 -8.37
CA PRO A 150 2.48 20.30 -8.57
C PRO A 150 2.68 18.81 -8.88
N GLU A 151 3.47 18.52 -9.91
CA GLU A 151 3.65 17.17 -10.43
C GLU A 151 4.86 16.47 -9.80
N LEU A 152 4.60 15.34 -9.13
CA LEU A 152 5.64 14.49 -8.54
C LEU A 152 5.95 13.33 -9.51
N PRO A 153 7.21 13.20 -9.99
CA PRO A 153 7.53 12.21 -11.00
C PRO A 153 7.41 10.78 -10.46
N ALA A 154 6.77 9.92 -11.25
CA ALA A 154 6.64 8.51 -10.95
C ALA A 154 7.86 7.71 -11.46
N LEU A 155 8.22 6.65 -10.73
CA LEU A 155 8.98 5.55 -11.32
C LEU A 155 8.08 4.78 -12.29
N PRO A 156 8.64 4.24 -13.40
CA PRO A 156 7.91 3.34 -14.27
C PRO A 156 7.31 2.18 -13.48
N ILE A 157 6.06 1.82 -13.80
CA ILE A 157 5.43 0.65 -13.21
C ILE A 157 6.13 -0.58 -13.76
N SER A 158 6.80 -1.34 -12.89
CA SER A 158 7.33 -2.65 -13.25
C SER A 158 6.16 -3.60 -13.52
N PRO A 159 6.11 -4.30 -14.67
CA PRO A 159 5.07 -5.29 -14.96
C PRO A 159 5.03 -6.44 -13.93
N ASP A 160 6.15 -6.67 -13.22
CA ASP A 160 6.37 -7.85 -12.37
C ASP A 160 5.51 -7.94 -11.11
N ILE A 161 4.92 -6.83 -10.61
CA ILE A 161 4.36 -6.80 -9.24
C ILE A 161 3.20 -7.81 -9.06
N PHE A 162 2.37 -7.99 -10.10
CA PHE A 162 1.27 -8.97 -10.06
C PHE A 162 1.62 -10.28 -10.76
N GLU A 163 2.51 -10.27 -11.76
CA GLU A 163 2.99 -11.50 -12.40
C GLU A 163 3.73 -12.41 -11.41
N VAL A 164 4.54 -11.85 -10.51
CA VAL A 164 5.23 -12.62 -9.44
C VAL A 164 4.23 -13.31 -8.51
N MET A 165 3.04 -12.74 -8.30
CA MET A 165 2.03 -13.34 -7.43
C MET A 165 1.27 -14.49 -8.12
N ASP A 166 1.06 -14.38 -9.43
CA ASP A 166 0.44 -15.45 -10.23
C ASP A 166 1.34 -16.71 -10.29
N ASP A 167 2.65 -16.54 -10.17
CA ASP A 167 3.64 -17.63 -10.18
C ASP A 167 3.83 -18.35 -8.83
N ILE A 168 3.25 -17.88 -7.72
CA ILE A 168 3.37 -18.58 -6.44
C ILE A 168 2.52 -19.86 -6.48
N PRO A 169 3.12 -21.08 -6.41
CA PRO A 169 2.38 -22.32 -6.57
C PRO A 169 1.68 -22.70 -5.26
N ILE A 170 0.72 -21.88 -4.81
CA ILE A 170 -0.07 -22.12 -3.60
C ILE A 170 -0.69 -23.51 -3.62
N LYS A 171 -1.12 -23.98 -4.80
CA LYS A 171 -1.63 -25.33 -5.00
C LYS A 171 -0.61 -26.42 -4.66
N GLU A 172 0.65 -26.28 -5.07
CA GLU A 172 1.69 -27.25 -4.71
C GLU A 172 2.01 -27.19 -3.21
N ILE A 173 2.01 -25.99 -2.61
CA ILE A 173 2.20 -25.84 -1.17
C ILE A 173 1.08 -26.56 -0.40
N THR A 174 -0.19 -26.41 -0.83
CA THR A 174 -1.32 -27.11 -0.21
C THR A 174 -1.22 -28.63 -0.38
N VAL A 175 -0.90 -29.12 -1.58
CA VAL A 175 -0.73 -30.56 -1.85
C VAL A 175 0.40 -31.15 -1.01
N ASN A 176 1.54 -30.46 -0.91
CA ASN A 176 2.67 -30.90 -0.09
C ASN A 176 2.32 -30.88 1.41
N LEU A 177 1.51 -29.91 1.87
CA LEU A 177 1.01 -29.89 3.25
C LEU A 177 0.04 -31.04 3.54
N GLU A 178 -0.89 -31.32 2.63
CA GLU A 178 -1.82 -32.45 2.76
C GLU A 178 -1.06 -33.78 2.84
N GLN A 179 -0.05 -33.97 1.99
CA GLN A 179 0.81 -35.15 2.01
C GLN A 179 1.63 -35.27 3.30
N ALA A 180 2.16 -34.15 3.82
CA ALA A 180 2.87 -34.15 5.10
C ALA A 180 1.94 -34.49 6.27
N VAL A 181 0.73 -33.92 6.29
CA VAL A 181 -0.29 -34.20 7.31
C VAL A 181 -0.77 -35.65 7.22
N GLU A 182 -0.98 -36.18 6.02
CA GLU A 182 -1.27 -37.61 5.82
C GLU A 182 -0.12 -38.50 6.28
N GLY A 183 1.13 -38.13 5.98
CA GLY A 183 2.31 -38.84 6.43
C GLY A 183 2.39 -38.91 7.95
N ILE A 184 2.13 -37.80 8.64
CA ILE A 184 2.04 -37.74 10.10
C ILE A 184 0.88 -38.60 10.62
N ASN A 185 -0.29 -38.53 9.99
CA ASN A 185 -1.47 -39.29 10.42
C ASN A 185 -1.28 -40.81 10.24
N ARG A 186 -0.57 -41.23 9.18
CA ARG A 186 -0.15 -42.62 8.98
C ARG A 186 0.90 -43.04 10.00
N LEU A 187 1.80 -42.15 10.40
CA LEU A 187 2.82 -42.40 11.42
C LEU A 187 2.20 -42.59 12.82
N VAL A 188 1.20 -41.77 13.17
CA VAL A 188 0.50 -41.84 14.46
C VAL A 188 -0.40 -43.08 14.55
N ASN A 189 -0.97 -43.53 13.43
CA ASN A 189 -1.87 -44.68 13.41
C ASN A 189 -1.20 -46.02 13.07
N SER A 190 0.05 -46.02 12.57
CA SER A 190 0.79 -47.26 12.32
C SER A 190 1.66 -47.63 13.53
N LYS A 191 1.46 -48.82 14.09
CA LYS A 191 2.27 -49.38 15.19
C LYS A 191 3.68 -49.84 14.71
N GLY A 192 4.35 -49.06 13.86
CA GLY A 192 5.58 -49.46 13.17
C GLY A 192 6.78 -48.58 13.49
N ILE A 193 7.57 -48.97 14.50
CA ILE A 193 8.87 -48.33 14.86
C ILE A 193 9.89 -48.38 13.71
N PHE A 194 9.76 -49.32 12.76
CA PHE A 194 10.69 -49.49 11.63
C PHE A 194 10.54 -48.43 10.52
N GLU A 195 9.37 -47.84 10.32
CA GLU A 195 9.14 -46.78 9.31
C GLU A 195 9.61 -45.40 9.81
N LEU A 196 9.69 -45.23 11.14
CA LEU A 196 10.10 -43.99 11.79
C LEU A 196 11.56 -43.63 11.47
N ASP A 197 12.48 -44.58 11.47
CA ASP A 197 13.91 -44.33 11.26
C ASP A 197 14.22 -43.90 9.81
N ARG A 198 13.43 -44.38 8.84
CA ARG A 198 13.55 -44.01 7.43
C ARG A 198 12.97 -42.61 7.19
N THR A 199 11.79 -42.35 7.72
CA THR A 199 11.11 -41.05 7.60
C THR A 199 11.87 -39.95 8.34
N LEU A 200 12.40 -40.21 9.53
CA LEU A 200 13.24 -39.24 10.25
C LEU A 200 14.51 -38.89 9.47
N ARG A 201 15.08 -39.85 8.74
CA ARG A 201 16.23 -39.60 7.85
C ARG A 201 15.84 -38.70 6.69
N ASP A 202 14.71 -38.97 6.04
CA ASP A 202 14.21 -38.19 4.91
C ASP A 202 13.79 -36.78 5.31
N VAL A 203 13.14 -36.63 6.47
CA VAL A 203 12.81 -35.33 7.08
C VAL A 203 14.07 -34.56 7.44
N THR A 204 15.08 -35.23 8.02
CA THR A 204 16.37 -34.59 8.34
C THR A 204 17.08 -34.12 7.07
N HIS A 205 17.05 -34.91 6.00
CA HIS A 205 17.63 -34.53 4.71
C HIS A 205 16.91 -33.33 4.09
N SER A 206 15.59 -33.31 4.18
CA SER A 206 14.76 -32.21 3.67
C SER A 206 14.96 -30.93 4.49
N ALA A 207 14.99 -31.03 5.81
CA ALA A 207 15.25 -29.91 6.71
C ALA A 207 16.65 -29.30 6.46
N ARG A 208 17.66 -30.15 6.18
CA ARG A 208 19.00 -29.69 5.84
C ARG A 208 19.05 -28.98 4.49
N SER A 209 18.35 -29.53 3.49
CA SER A 209 18.24 -28.91 2.15
C SER A 209 17.50 -27.58 2.20
N PHE A 210 16.46 -27.48 3.02
CA PHE A 210 15.73 -26.23 3.26
C PHE A 210 16.58 -25.20 4.01
N SER A 211 17.37 -25.64 4.99
CA SER A 211 18.31 -24.76 5.71
C SER A 211 19.39 -24.21 4.77
N LEU A 212 19.91 -25.04 3.86
CA LEU A 212 20.87 -24.60 2.84
C LEU A 212 20.26 -23.60 1.85
N LEU A 213 18.98 -23.77 1.50
CA LEU A 213 18.26 -22.79 0.69
C LEU A 213 18.03 -21.49 1.46
N LEU A 214 17.63 -21.56 2.73
CA LEU A 214 17.47 -20.38 3.58
C LEU A 214 18.79 -19.60 3.70
N GLU A 215 19.90 -20.30 3.91
CA GLU A 215 21.22 -19.69 4.00
C GLU A 215 21.68 -19.09 2.66
N TYR A 216 21.33 -19.73 1.54
CA TYR A 216 21.54 -19.16 0.21
C TYR A 216 20.69 -17.91 -0.04
N LEU A 217 19.42 -17.91 0.41
CA LEU A 217 18.52 -16.76 0.27
C LEU A 217 18.88 -15.60 1.20
N GLU A 218 19.44 -15.90 2.38
CA GLU A 218 19.96 -14.90 3.32
C GLU A 218 21.22 -14.21 2.75
N GLN A 219 22.05 -14.96 2.02
CA GLN A 219 23.21 -14.41 1.30
C GLN A 219 22.84 -13.71 -0.01
N HIS A 220 21.74 -14.09 -0.67
CA HIS A 220 21.31 -13.56 -1.98
C HIS A 220 19.82 -13.20 -2.01
N PRO A 221 19.40 -12.10 -1.38
CA PRO A 221 18.00 -11.67 -1.34
C PRO A 221 17.42 -11.38 -2.73
N GLU A 222 18.25 -10.99 -3.70
CA GLU A 222 17.87 -10.77 -5.10
C GLU A 222 17.42 -12.05 -5.84
N ALA A 223 17.76 -13.24 -5.34
CA ALA A 223 17.35 -14.51 -5.94
C ALA A 223 15.83 -14.76 -5.80
N LEU A 224 15.18 -14.16 -4.78
CA LEU A 224 13.72 -14.19 -4.60
C LEU A 224 12.99 -13.40 -5.70
N LEU A 225 13.62 -12.35 -6.23
CA LEU A 225 13.01 -11.46 -7.22
C LEU A 225 13.30 -11.90 -8.66
N LYS A 226 14.43 -12.55 -8.92
CA LYS A 226 14.82 -12.97 -10.27
C LYS A 226 14.32 -14.36 -10.66
N GLY A 227 13.86 -15.16 -9.70
CA GLY A 227 13.55 -16.57 -9.94
C GLY A 227 14.80 -17.35 -10.38
N LYS A 228 14.67 -18.67 -10.52
CA LYS A 228 15.78 -19.54 -10.93
C LYS A 228 16.24 -19.18 -12.35
N SER A 229 17.34 -18.42 -12.46
CA SER A 229 18.04 -18.22 -13.72
C SER A 229 18.44 -19.59 -14.26
N ASN A 230 17.79 -20.03 -15.34
CA ASN A 230 18.16 -21.23 -16.08
C ASN A 230 19.56 -21.03 -16.66
N TYR A 231 20.58 -21.36 -15.87
CA TYR A 231 21.90 -21.66 -16.38
C TYR A 231 21.78 -23.00 -17.13
N LYS A 232 21.48 -22.91 -18.42
CA LYS A 232 21.88 -23.93 -19.39
C LYS A 232 23.40 -23.93 -19.38
N GLY A 233 23.98 -24.82 -18.58
CA GLY A 233 25.37 -25.23 -18.78
C GLY A 233 25.43 -26.03 -20.08
N GLU A 234 26.32 -25.61 -20.98
CA GLU A 234 26.94 -26.48 -21.97
C GLU A 234 27.68 -27.66 -21.30
#